data_AF-A0A1E1K385-F1
#
_entry.id   AF-A0A1E1K385-F1
#
_cell.length_a   1.000
_cell.length_b   1.000
_cell.length_c   1.000
_cell.angle_alpha   90.00
_cell.angle_beta   90.00
_cell.angle_gamma   90.00
#
_symmetry.space_group_name_H-M   'P 1'
#
loop_
_entity.id
_entity.type
_entity.pdbx_description
1 polymer ?
#
loop_
_entity_poly.entity_id
_entity_poly.type
_entity_poly.pdbx_seq_one_letter_code
_entity_poly.pdbx_strand_id
1 'polypeptide(L)'
;MFSAFSNIGGLPPPSADAAPRVIPPPTPVRFPQCSPQSDAKVPRKRGGVSLVKLLQNIHRPTDIRVSHLEAVGVHVISDVSPQDLLPDASYLPPVEKWNKIASEDLLGANEATRKPLSNGCLSPGVHTYRDRQKELLTDNTAAFRSIRRIPTPAGESPVRLGNAYEFFKNLEFFSGYWPDTSLSQKPQPTKSETTDSTDGVKPVPSHLQTHVPSGNGAQLPPDYRQHLITAFVKLVTYDFGCNVSFPRTEPRLHLTPSRVPSPKATLPPSYFNSSVTFVYRLPVERSAARAGIVEGPVATLSARNSTVFKNPSDEILDLAREVVGVLITAQHRAREGRTEKRFGNAKWWTCTPRWGGGPGGPIGREGDKAEEIALALAAGLPEKLPTSATGPTPPVVEEAPGVKMANEVKRQIGGLNGSTPPKRSKKAGGKESSMMAIYEQYRKMNAPSATWDRKARYSAIGKVAGQGYDDIFLMSALNHHISIVRARVSEKLLSVLDGGEDDEWDRLEIRRTKWYDLYLGEERVEAMGCIWGVMAWLMRKVENPIDGESVASGDDKEVEKMDLS
;
A
#
# COMPACT_ATOMS: atom_id res chain seq x y z
N MET A 1 1.32 26.14 -19.24
CA MET A 1 1.39 24.70 -18.90
C MET A 1 -0.01 24.18 -18.63
N PHE A 2 -0.80 24.05 -19.70
CA PHE A 2 -2.21 23.66 -19.63
C PHE A 2 -2.40 22.16 -19.91
N SER A 3 -3.33 21.58 -19.14
CA SER A 3 -4.07 20.34 -19.38
C SER A 3 -3.32 19.00 -19.28
N ALA A 4 -3.56 18.32 -18.16
CA ALA A 4 -3.72 16.86 -18.11
C ALA A 4 -5.04 16.54 -17.39
N PHE A 5 -6.15 17.10 -17.89
CA PHE A 5 -7.50 16.60 -17.62
C PHE A 5 -7.86 15.69 -18.79
N SER A 6 -7.73 14.38 -18.64
CA SER A 6 -8.43 13.35 -19.44
C SER A 6 -8.11 11.97 -18.89
N ASN A 7 -8.80 11.62 -17.81
CA ASN A 7 -9.31 10.27 -17.53
C ASN A 7 -10.31 10.37 -16.37
N ILE A 8 -11.27 11.29 -16.52
CA ILE A 8 -12.58 11.05 -15.94
C ILE A 8 -13.11 9.89 -16.78
N GLY A 9 -13.38 8.75 -16.17
CA GLY A 9 -14.20 7.71 -16.78
C GLY A 9 -15.58 8.30 -17.02
N GLY A 10 -15.70 9.10 -18.09
CA GLY A 10 -16.96 9.64 -18.55
C GLY A 10 -17.79 8.43 -18.94
N LEU A 11 -18.81 8.14 -18.14
CA LEU A 11 -19.95 7.42 -18.67
C LEU A 11 -20.35 8.14 -19.96
N PRO A 12 -20.55 7.42 -21.09
CA PRO A 12 -20.95 8.05 -22.33
C PRO A 12 -22.19 8.92 -22.06
N PRO A 13 -22.30 10.12 -22.67
CA PRO A 13 -23.51 10.90 -22.55
C PRO A 13 -24.69 9.99 -22.95
N PRO A 14 -25.79 9.99 -22.17
CA PRO A 14 -26.95 9.19 -22.53
C PRO A 14 -27.38 9.60 -23.94
N SER A 15 -27.41 8.62 -24.85
CA SER A 15 -28.14 8.81 -26.11
C SER A 15 -29.56 9.23 -25.76
N ALA A 16 -30.10 10.25 -26.44
CA ALA A 16 -31.45 10.73 -26.21
C ALA A 16 -32.51 9.61 -26.38
N ASP A 17 -32.14 8.51 -27.06
CA ASP A 17 -32.96 7.32 -27.29
C ASP A 17 -32.58 6.08 -26.44
N ALA A 18 -31.63 6.19 -25.51
CA ALA A 18 -31.28 5.07 -24.63
C ALA A 18 -32.22 5.01 -23.42
N ALA A 19 -32.82 3.84 -23.17
CA ALA A 19 -33.57 3.57 -21.95
C ALA A 19 -32.75 4.00 -20.72
N PRO A 20 -33.36 4.66 -19.71
CA PRO A 20 -32.63 5.19 -18.57
C PRO A 20 -31.85 4.07 -17.89
N ARG A 21 -30.55 4.31 -17.65
CA ARG A 21 -29.67 3.32 -17.03
C ARG A 21 -30.24 2.92 -15.68
N VAL A 22 -30.67 1.66 -15.56
CA VAL A 22 -31.20 1.11 -14.30
C VAL A 22 -30.05 0.99 -13.31
N ILE A 23 -30.12 1.77 -12.23
CA ILE A 23 -29.12 1.73 -11.16
C ILE A 23 -29.44 0.53 -10.27
N PRO A 24 -28.47 -0.36 -10.00
CA PRO A 24 -28.69 -1.49 -9.10
C PRO A 24 -28.98 -1.01 -7.67
N PRO A 25 -29.62 -1.85 -6.84
CA PRO A 25 -29.92 -1.47 -5.46
C PRO A 25 -28.65 -1.14 -4.67
N PRO A 26 -28.73 -0.24 -3.67
CA PRO A 26 -27.61 0.10 -2.80
C PRO A 26 -27.00 -1.14 -2.17
N THR A 27 -25.66 -1.19 -2.14
CA THR A 27 -24.95 -2.26 -1.44
C THR A 27 -25.10 -2.05 0.07
N PRO A 28 -25.54 -3.06 0.85
CA PRO A 28 -25.65 -2.92 2.29
C PRO A 28 -24.28 -2.78 2.93
N VAL A 29 -24.14 -1.87 3.89
CA VAL A 29 -22.93 -1.75 4.70
C VAL A 29 -22.95 -2.85 5.76
N ARG A 30 -21.96 -3.75 5.72
CA ARG A 30 -21.72 -4.76 6.77
C ARG A 30 -20.23 -4.80 7.08
N PHE A 31 -19.89 -4.80 8.36
CA PHE A 31 -18.52 -4.92 8.85
C PHE A 31 -18.21 -6.36 9.24
N PRO A 32 -16.95 -6.83 9.08
CA PRO A 32 -16.56 -8.16 9.54
C PRO A 32 -16.63 -8.25 11.07
N GLN A 33 -17.03 -9.41 11.59
CA GLN A 33 -17.20 -9.66 13.03
C GLN A 33 -16.21 -10.72 13.56
N CYS A 34 -15.33 -11.25 12.70
CA CYS A 34 -14.31 -12.22 13.09
C CYS A 34 -13.38 -11.66 14.18
N SER A 35 -13.51 -12.20 15.40
CA SER A 35 -12.75 -11.77 16.57
C SER A 35 -12.13 -12.95 17.33
N PRO A 36 -11.10 -13.62 16.76
CA PRO A 36 -10.43 -14.75 17.40
C PRO A 36 -9.87 -14.39 18.78
N GLN A 37 -9.90 -15.34 19.71
CA GLN A 37 -9.42 -15.19 21.08
C GLN A 37 -8.31 -16.20 21.33
N SER A 38 -7.05 -15.74 21.26
CA SER A 38 -5.89 -16.59 21.56
C SER A 38 -5.45 -16.46 23.03
N ASP A 39 -4.79 -17.52 23.50
CA ASP A 39 -4.10 -17.57 24.80
C ASP A 39 -2.95 -16.55 24.85
N ALA A 40 -2.58 -16.10 26.06
CA ALA A 40 -1.53 -15.10 26.25
C ALA A 40 -0.18 -15.51 25.65
N LYS A 41 0.16 -16.80 25.76
CA LYS A 41 1.37 -17.42 25.20
C LYS A 41 0.97 -18.44 24.16
N VAL A 42 1.67 -18.44 23.03
CA VAL A 42 1.38 -19.32 21.91
C VAL A 42 2.59 -20.22 21.65
N PRO A 43 2.40 -21.55 21.65
CA PRO A 43 3.49 -22.48 21.45
C PRO A 43 3.90 -22.54 19.98
N ARG A 44 5.19 -22.80 19.74
CA ARG A 44 5.79 -22.94 18.40
C ARG A 44 5.17 -24.02 17.54
N LYS A 45 4.74 -25.11 18.19
CA LYS A 45 4.13 -26.26 17.54
C LYS A 45 2.70 -26.41 18.02
N ARG A 46 1.78 -26.58 17.07
CA ARG A 46 0.40 -26.96 17.33
C ARG A 46 0.13 -28.29 16.63
N GLY A 47 -0.29 -29.31 17.39
CA GLY A 47 -0.44 -30.67 16.84
C GLY A 47 0.84 -31.24 16.21
N GLY A 48 2.02 -30.88 16.74
CA GLY A 48 3.33 -31.32 16.22
C GLY A 48 3.83 -30.60 14.96
N VAL A 49 3.06 -29.66 14.39
CA VAL A 49 3.45 -28.88 13.21
C VAL A 49 3.91 -27.47 13.63
N SER A 50 5.03 -27.00 13.10
CA SER A 50 5.51 -25.63 13.35
C SER A 50 4.64 -24.58 12.66
N LEU A 51 4.56 -23.38 13.24
CA LEU A 51 3.79 -22.26 12.65
C LEU A 51 4.13 -22.02 11.18
N VAL A 52 5.41 -21.88 10.83
CA VAL A 52 5.84 -21.61 9.45
C VAL A 52 5.35 -22.73 8.51
N LYS A 53 5.50 -24.00 8.90
CA LYS A 53 5.05 -25.12 8.08
C LYS A 53 3.52 -25.14 7.92
N LEU A 54 2.79 -24.80 8.98
CA LEU A 54 1.34 -24.69 8.94
C LEU A 54 0.90 -23.60 7.94
N LEU A 55 1.51 -22.42 8.01
CA LEU A 55 1.23 -21.31 7.09
C LEU A 55 1.63 -21.62 5.65
N GLN A 56 2.74 -22.33 5.44
CA GLN A 56 3.21 -22.74 4.12
C GLN A 56 2.28 -23.71 3.38
N ASN A 57 1.37 -24.37 4.10
CA ASN A 57 0.37 -25.26 3.49
C ASN A 57 -0.87 -24.50 2.98
N ILE A 58 -0.95 -23.18 3.18
CA ILE A 58 -2.03 -22.34 2.63
C ILE A 58 -1.69 -22.03 1.17
N HIS A 59 -2.43 -22.62 0.23
CA HIS A 59 -2.21 -22.43 -1.21
C HIS A 59 -3.24 -21.49 -1.83
N ARG A 60 -4.46 -21.46 -1.27
CA ARG A 60 -5.59 -20.67 -1.75
C ARG A 60 -6.21 -19.87 -0.60
N PRO A 61 -6.84 -18.71 -0.89
CA PRO A 61 -7.57 -17.94 0.13
C PRO A 61 -8.63 -18.74 0.89
N THR A 62 -9.25 -19.73 0.24
CA THR A 62 -10.26 -20.63 0.82
C THR A 62 -9.71 -21.61 1.85
N ASP A 63 -8.40 -21.82 1.87
CA ASP A 63 -7.73 -22.72 2.81
C ASP A 63 -7.58 -22.07 4.19
N ILE A 64 -7.71 -20.75 4.27
CA ILE A 64 -7.57 -19.99 5.51
C ILE A 64 -8.75 -20.32 6.44
N ARG A 65 -8.41 -20.56 7.70
CA ARG A 65 -9.31 -20.98 8.79
C ARG A 65 -8.91 -20.24 10.06
N VAL A 66 -9.83 -20.16 11.03
CA VAL A 66 -9.57 -19.56 12.34
C VAL A 66 -8.35 -20.20 13.02
N SER A 67 -8.16 -21.52 12.87
CA SER A 67 -7.00 -22.23 13.41
C SER A 67 -5.64 -21.70 12.94
N HIS A 68 -5.56 -21.11 11.73
CA HIS A 68 -4.35 -20.46 11.25
C HIS A 68 -4.09 -19.15 11.99
N LEU A 69 -5.14 -18.36 12.25
CA LEU A 69 -5.05 -17.11 13.02
C LEU A 69 -4.70 -17.39 14.49
N GLU A 70 -5.31 -18.40 15.10
CA GLU A 70 -4.98 -18.84 16.44
C GLU A 70 -3.55 -19.38 16.54
N ALA A 71 -3.05 -20.06 15.51
CA ALA A 71 -1.67 -20.53 15.48
C ALA A 71 -0.67 -19.38 15.41
N VAL A 72 -1.00 -18.27 14.74
CA VAL A 72 -0.20 -17.02 14.81
C VAL A 72 -0.34 -16.38 16.20
N GLY A 73 -1.45 -16.62 16.89
CA GLY A 73 -1.76 -16.02 18.18
C GLY A 73 -2.64 -14.80 18.10
N VAL A 74 -3.45 -14.65 17.06
CA VAL A 74 -4.33 -13.49 16.89
C VAL A 74 -5.38 -13.42 18.01
N HIS A 75 -5.41 -12.29 18.72
CA HIS A 75 -6.41 -11.95 19.72
C HIS A 75 -6.99 -10.57 19.39
N VAL A 76 -8.29 -10.50 19.07
CA VAL A 76 -8.93 -9.24 18.64
C VAL A 76 -9.78 -8.66 19.77
N ILE A 77 -9.55 -7.39 20.06
CA ILE A 77 -10.35 -6.53 20.94
C ILE A 77 -10.98 -5.46 20.05
N SER A 78 -12.28 -5.59 19.81
CA SER A 78 -13.05 -4.68 18.95
C SER A 78 -13.58 -3.48 19.72
N ASP A 79 -13.92 -2.43 18.98
CA ASP A 79 -14.58 -1.21 19.46
C ASP A 79 -13.92 -0.54 20.67
N VAL A 80 -12.58 -0.54 20.71
CA VAL A 80 -11.83 0.16 21.76
C VAL A 80 -11.96 1.67 21.62
N SER A 81 -11.95 2.37 22.76
CA SER A 81 -11.91 3.83 22.77
C SER A 81 -10.58 4.35 22.21
N PRO A 82 -10.51 5.61 21.74
CA PRO A 82 -9.25 6.24 21.35
C PRO A 82 -8.18 6.19 22.47
N GLN A 83 -8.60 6.24 23.74
CA GLN A 83 -7.72 6.19 24.91
C GLN A 83 -7.09 4.80 25.08
N ASP A 84 -7.87 3.75 24.88
CA ASP A 84 -7.41 2.35 25.02
C ASP A 84 -6.66 1.83 23.78
N LEU A 85 -6.76 2.55 22.66
CA LEU A 85 -6.06 2.26 21.42
C LEU A 85 -4.56 2.53 21.57
N LEU A 86 -4.18 3.68 22.12
CA LEU A 86 -2.78 4.10 22.19
C LEU A 86 -2.03 3.46 23.37
N PRO A 87 -0.70 3.28 23.26
CA PRO A 87 0.11 2.89 24.41
C PRO A 87 0.09 3.93 25.53
N ASP A 88 0.04 5.21 25.16
CA ASP A 88 -0.05 6.34 26.07
C ASP A 88 -1.10 7.33 25.53
N ALA A 89 -2.22 7.44 26.24
CA ALA A 89 -3.33 8.30 25.87
C ALA A 89 -3.00 9.79 25.96
N SER A 90 -1.92 10.20 26.64
CA SER A 90 -1.50 11.61 26.75
C SER A 90 -1.05 12.22 25.42
N TYR A 91 -0.82 11.38 24.40
CA TYR A 91 -0.51 11.79 23.03
C TYR A 91 -1.76 12.07 22.19
N LEU A 92 -2.97 11.76 22.68
CA LEU A 92 -4.20 12.23 22.05
C LEU A 92 -4.31 13.76 22.13
N PRO A 93 -4.89 14.42 21.10
CA PRO A 93 -5.18 15.84 21.17
C PRO A 93 -6.20 16.10 22.30
N PRO A 94 -5.95 17.04 23.23
CA PRO A 94 -6.91 17.41 24.27
C PRO A 94 -8.00 18.31 23.68
N VAL A 95 -8.89 17.73 22.88
CA VAL A 95 -9.87 18.43 22.01
C VAL A 95 -10.71 19.44 22.78
N GLU A 96 -11.23 19.07 23.96
CA GLU A 96 -12.05 19.97 24.77
C GLU A 96 -11.28 21.22 25.22
N LYS A 97 -10.01 21.06 25.62
CA LYS A 97 -9.16 22.18 26.02
C LYS A 97 -8.82 23.05 24.82
N TRP A 98 -8.48 22.42 23.69
CA TRP A 98 -8.13 23.11 22.45
C TRP A 98 -9.29 23.92 21.87
N ASN A 99 -10.51 23.39 21.94
CA ASN A 99 -11.71 24.07 21.46
C ASN A 99 -12.12 25.28 22.31
N LYS A 100 -11.75 25.30 23.60
CA LYS A 100 -12.02 26.42 24.52
C LYS A 100 -11.09 27.62 24.33
N ILE A 101 -10.01 27.48 23.58
CA ILE A 101 -9.04 28.56 23.35
C ILE A 101 -9.68 29.62 22.44
N ALA A 102 -9.63 30.88 22.85
CA ALA A 102 -10.13 32.00 22.06
C ALA A 102 -9.31 32.20 20.77
N SER A 103 -9.91 32.75 19.72
CA SER A 103 -9.22 32.96 18.44
C SER A 103 -8.02 33.89 18.54
N GLU A 104 -8.04 34.84 19.48
CA GLU A 104 -6.96 35.80 19.73
C GLU A 104 -5.72 35.15 20.37
N ASP A 105 -5.91 34.18 21.25
CA ASP A 105 -4.82 33.46 21.95
C ASP A 105 -4.24 32.30 21.13
N LEU A 106 -4.86 31.97 19.99
CA LEU A 106 -4.58 30.75 19.25
C LEU A 106 -3.14 30.67 18.75
N LEU A 107 -2.52 31.81 18.40
CA LEU A 107 -1.16 31.85 17.90
C LEU A 107 -0.13 31.53 19.00
N GLY A 108 -0.28 32.11 20.19
CA GLY A 108 0.57 31.80 21.35
C GLY A 108 0.36 30.36 21.83
N ALA A 109 -0.89 29.91 21.91
CA ALA A 109 -1.21 28.54 22.26
C ALA A 109 -0.69 27.52 21.23
N ASN A 110 -0.63 27.90 19.94
CA ASN A 110 -0.06 27.03 18.92
C ASN A 110 1.40 26.73 19.21
N GLU A 111 2.25 27.73 19.43
CA GLU A 111 3.66 27.47 19.74
C GLU A 111 3.84 26.69 21.05
N ALA A 112 3.03 26.96 22.07
CA ALA A 112 3.09 26.24 23.35
C ALA A 112 2.67 24.76 23.27
N THR A 113 1.85 24.39 22.29
CA THR A 113 1.32 23.02 22.14
C THR A 113 2.18 22.12 21.25
N ARG A 114 3.13 22.69 20.50
CA ARG A 114 4.04 21.93 19.64
C ARG A 114 5.06 21.17 20.48
N LYS A 115 5.32 19.93 20.09
CA LYS A 115 6.26 19.03 20.76
C LYS A 115 7.41 18.65 19.84
N PRO A 116 8.64 18.46 20.34
CA PRO A 116 9.74 17.94 19.54
C PRO A 116 9.45 16.54 18.98
N LEU A 117 9.75 16.35 17.69
CA LEU A 117 9.65 15.08 16.99
C LEU A 117 11.03 14.40 16.87
N SER A 118 11.02 13.11 16.56
CA SER A 118 12.22 12.27 16.35
C SER A 118 13.09 12.67 15.15
N ASN A 119 12.61 13.57 14.29
CA ASN A 119 13.36 14.12 13.16
C ASN A 119 13.93 15.52 13.45
N GLY A 120 13.85 16.00 14.69
CA GLY A 120 14.31 17.33 15.08
C GLY A 120 13.35 18.47 14.73
N CYS A 121 12.27 18.21 13.99
CA CYS A 121 11.20 19.18 13.75
C CYS A 121 10.25 19.27 14.95
N LEU A 122 9.42 20.31 14.96
CA LEU A 122 8.29 20.43 15.89
C LEU A 122 7.03 19.82 15.29
N SER A 123 6.21 19.20 16.13
CA SER A 123 4.88 18.69 15.78
C SER A 123 3.97 19.82 15.30
N PRO A 124 2.84 19.51 14.63
CA PRO A 124 1.76 20.47 14.50
C PRO A 124 1.18 20.82 15.87
N GLY A 125 0.68 22.05 16.00
CA GLY A 125 0.08 22.59 17.22
C GLY A 125 -1.44 22.72 17.11
N VAL A 126 -2.06 23.34 18.12
CA VAL A 126 -3.51 23.49 18.21
C VAL A 126 -4.14 24.25 17.04
N HIS A 127 -3.44 25.23 16.45
CA HIS A 127 -3.97 25.98 15.31
C HIS A 127 -4.18 25.05 14.11
N THR A 128 -3.16 24.28 13.76
CA THR A 128 -3.23 23.30 12.67
C THR A 128 -4.36 22.30 12.93
N TYR A 129 -4.48 21.78 14.16
CA TYR A 129 -5.54 20.83 14.49
C TYR A 129 -6.94 21.42 14.27
N ARG A 130 -7.19 22.63 14.79
CA ARG A 130 -8.48 23.31 14.66
C ARG A 130 -8.81 23.67 13.22
N ASP A 131 -7.82 24.03 12.41
CA ASP A 131 -8.01 24.24 10.97
C ASP A 131 -8.49 22.97 10.29
N ARG A 132 -7.82 21.83 10.52
CA ARG A 132 -8.23 20.53 9.95
C ARG A 132 -9.62 20.11 10.43
N GLN A 133 -9.90 20.30 11.72
CA GLN A 133 -11.21 20.03 12.31
C GLN A 133 -12.30 20.86 11.63
N LYS A 134 -12.10 22.17 11.49
CA LYS A 134 -13.04 23.06 10.81
C LYS A 134 -13.25 22.67 9.35
N GLU A 135 -12.18 22.34 8.63
CA GLU A 135 -12.26 21.89 7.24
C GLU A 135 -13.08 20.58 7.13
N LEU A 136 -12.83 19.58 7.98
CA LEU A 136 -13.52 18.27 7.96
C LEU A 136 -14.99 18.32 8.38
N LEU A 137 -15.36 19.30 9.23
CA LEU A 137 -16.75 19.57 9.64
C LEU A 137 -17.58 20.28 8.57
N THR A 138 -16.98 20.63 7.42
CA THR A 138 -17.73 21.16 6.28
C THR A 138 -18.85 20.21 5.84
N ASP A 139 -20.05 20.73 5.66
CA ASP A 139 -21.19 20.00 5.10
C ASP A 139 -20.87 19.40 3.72
N ASN A 140 -21.29 18.15 3.50
CA ASN A 140 -20.96 17.41 2.28
C ASN A 140 -21.57 18.06 1.05
N THR A 141 -22.81 18.56 1.14
CA THR A 141 -23.48 19.22 0.02
C THR A 141 -22.72 20.48 -0.37
N ALA A 142 -22.36 21.31 0.60
CA ALA A 142 -21.58 22.53 0.36
C ALA A 142 -20.18 22.23 -0.20
N ALA A 143 -19.50 21.22 0.33
CA ALA A 143 -18.21 20.76 -0.19
C ALA A 143 -18.31 20.26 -1.63
N PHE A 144 -19.30 19.41 -1.94
CA PHE A 144 -19.48 18.83 -3.27
C PHE A 144 -19.86 19.89 -4.30
N ARG A 145 -20.63 20.93 -3.92
CA ARG A 145 -20.84 22.10 -4.78
C ARG A 145 -19.52 22.78 -5.13
N SER A 146 -18.64 23.00 -4.15
CA SER A 146 -17.32 23.60 -4.36
C SER A 146 -16.44 22.75 -5.29
N ILE A 147 -16.39 21.42 -5.09
CA ILE A 147 -15.67 20.47 -5.96
C ILE A 147 -16.19 20.49 -7.39
N ARG A 148 -17.52 20.44 -7.56
CA ARG A 148 -18.19 20.41 -8.87
C ARG A 148 -18.35 21.79 -9.52
N ARG A 149 -17.94 22.86 -8.82
CA ARG A 149 -18.10 24.26 -9.24
C ARG A 149 -19.56 24.63 -9.51
N ILE A 150 -20.47 24.11 -8.71
CA ILE A 150 -21.89 24.46 -8.73
C ILE A 150 -22.07 25.76 -7.94
N PRO A 151 -22.83 26.75 -8.46
CA PRO A 151 -23.09 28.00 -7.74
C PRO A 151 -23.67 27.76 -6.34
N THR A 152 -23.25 28.56 -5.36
CA THR A 152 -23.85 28.50 -4.03
C THR A 152 -25.27 29.05 -4.04
N PRO A 153 -26.15 28.56 -3.15
CA PRO A 153 -27.45 29.18 -2.94
C PRO A 153 -27.34 30.67 -2.60
N ALA A 154 -28.34 31.45 -2.97
CA ALA A 154 -28.37 32.88 -2.71
C ALA A 154 -28.30 33.16 -1.19
N GLY A 155 -27.31 33.95 -0.76
CA GLY A 155 -27.08 34.28 0.65
C GLY A 155 -25.99 33.47 1.35
N GLU A 156 -25.48 32.40 0.72
CA GLU A 156 -24.38 31.59 1.25
C GLU A 156 -23.05 31.90 0.55
N SER A 157 -21.97 31.94 1.33
CA SER A 157 -20.61 32.11 0.80
C SER A 157 -20.03 30.76 0.34
N PRO A 158 -19.18 30.74 -0.71
CA PRO A 158 -18.54 29.52 -1.17
C PRO A 158 -17.60 28.97 -0.10
N VAL A 159 -17.72 27.67 0.17
CA VAL A 159 -16.85 27.01 1.14
C VAL A 159 -15.45 26.84 0.57
N ARG A 160 -14.45 27.22 1.37
CA ARG A 160 -13.04 26.97 1.12
C ARG A 160 -12.59 25.68 1.81
N LEU A 161 -12.30 24.66 1.01
CA LEU A 161 -11.94 23.33 1.51
C LEU A 161 -10.47 23.19 1.94
N GLY A 162 -9.61 24.15 1.58
CA GLY A 162 -8.21 24.20 2.04
C GLY A 162 -7.45 22.89 1.81
N ASN A 163 -6.96 22.29 2.90
CA ASN A 163 -6.17 21.06 2.88
C ASN A 163 -7.06 19.82 2.68
N ALA A 164 -8.30 19.87 3.15
CA ALA A 164 -9.30 18.80 2.97
C ALA A 164 -9.87 18.71 1.53
N TYR A 165 -9.46 19.58 0.60
CA TYR A 165 -9.94 19.54 -0.80
C TYR A 165 -9.78 18.15 -1.44
N GLU A 166 -8.61 17.52 -1.28
CA GLU A 166 -8.34 16.20 -1.85
C GLU A 166 -9.23 15.12 -1.22
N PHE A 167 -9.52 15.21 0.08
CA PHE A 167 -10.43 14.32 0.78
C PHE A 167 -11.87 14.46 0.23
N PHE A 168 -12.43 15.67 0.22
CA PHE A 168 -13.79 15.91 -0.26
C PHE A 168 -13.96 15.61 -1.75
N LYS A 169 -12.92 15.82 -2.57
CA LYS A 169 -12.93 15.40 -3.97
C LYS A 169 -13.12 13.88 -4.12
N ASN A 170 -12.42 13.09 -3.30
CA ASN A 170 -12.58 11.64 -3.33
C ASN A 170 -13.91 11.19 -2.72
N LEU A 171 -14.38 11.87 -1.67
CA LEU A 171 -15.67 11.57 -1.05
C LEU A 171 -16.86 11.91 -1.97
N GLU A 172 -16.78 13.01 -2.71
CA GLU A 172 -17.78 13.38 -3.73
C GLU A 172 -17.95 12.27 -4.76
N PHE A 173 -16.83 11.73 -5.26
CA PHE A 173 -16.86 10.60 -6.18
C PHE A 173 -17.50 9.35 -5.55
N PHE A 174 -17.23 9.09 -4.27
CA PHE A 174 -17.85 8.00 -3.52
C PHE A 174 -19.36 8.12 -3.42
N SER A 175 -19.89 9.35 -3.38
CA SER A 175 -21.34 9.61 -3.27
C SER A 175 -22.15 9.11 -4.47
N GLY A 176 -21.49 8.87 -5.60
CA GLY A 176 -22.09 8.21 -6.77
C GLY A 176 -22.32 6.71 -6.59
N TYR A 177 -21.67 6.05 -5.64
CA TYR A 177 -21.75 4.59 -5.43
C TYR A 177 -22.28 4.19 -4.06
N TRP A 178 -22.10 5.06 -3.07
CA TRP A 178 -22.56 4.88 -1.70
C TRP A 178 -23.45 6.05 -1.31
N PRO A 179 -24.63 5.79 -0.73
CA PRO A 179 -25.48 6.87 -0.24
C PRO A 179 -24.73 7.65 0.85
N ASP A 180 -24.86 8.97 0.82
CA ASP A 180 -24.36 9.84 1.89
C ASP A 180 -25.23 9.63 3.13
N THR A 181 -24.64 9.09 4.18
CA THR A 181 -25.30 8.74 5.45
C THR A 181 -25.59 9.96 6.32
N SER A 182 -25.01 11.12 6.03
CA SER A 182 -25.35 12.38 6.69
C SER A 182 -26.71 12.93 6.26
N LEU A 183 -27.21 12.50 5.10
CA LEU A 183 -28.51 12.91 4.58
C LEU A 183 -29.61 12.05 5.21
N SER A 184 -30.75 12.67 5.49
CA SER A 184 -31.95 11.97 5.96
C SER A 184 -32.38 10.95 4.90
N GLN A 185 -32.55 9.68 5.30
CA GLN A 185 -33.08 8.67 4.39
C GLN A 185 -34.49 9.08 3.96
N LYS A 186 -34.69 9.39 2.68
CA LYS A 186 -36.05 9.51 2.14
C LYS A 186 -36.73 8.15 2.32
N PRO A 187 -37.96 8.09 2.84
CA PRO A 187 -38.69 6.83 2.96
C PRO A 187 -38.67 6.12 1.61
N GLN A 188 -38.33 4.83 1.59
CA GLN A 188 -38.54 4.03 0.37
C GLN A 188 -40.01 4.16 -0.01
N PRO A 189 -40.36 4.38 -1.29
CA PRO A 189 -41.73 4.26 -1.72
C PRO A 189 -42.11 2.78 -1.56
N THR A 190 -42.77 2.45 -0.44
CA THR A 190 -43.55 1.23 -0.30
C THR A 190 -44.53 1.20 -1.46
N LYS A 191 -44.46 0.14 -2.27
CA LYS A 191 -45.46 -0.14 -3.29
C LYS A 191 -46.78 -0.47 -2.59
N SER A 192 -47.55 0.53 -2.20
CA SER A 192 -48.99 0.44 -1.99
C SER A 192 -49.57 1.84 -1.91
N GLU A 193 -50.58 2.05 -2.75
CA GLU A 193 -51.67 3.01 -2.56
C GLU A 193 -51.40 4.47 -2.89
N THR A 194 -51.80 4.76 -4.13
CA THR A 194 -52.52 5.96 -4.58
C THR A 194 -53.14 6.77 -3.44
N THR A 195 -52.68 7.99 -3.25
CA THR A 195 -53.55 9.16 -3.04
C THR A 195 -52.74 10.44 -3.21
N ASP A 196 -53.39 11.39 -3.88
CA ASP A 196 -52.90 12.72 -4.25
C ASP A 196 -52.48 13.60 -3.07
N SER A 197 -51.65 14.59 -3.41
CA SER A 197 -51.42 15.88 -2.72
C SER A 197 -50.13 15.99 -1.89
N THR A 198 -49.05 16.46 -2.53
CA THR A 198 -48.20 17.52 -1.95
C THR A 198 -47.56 18.37 -3.05
N ASP A 199 -47.55 19.67 -2.82
CA ASP A 199 -47.16 20.77 -3.71
C ASP A 199 -45.80 20.63 -4.42
N GLY A 200 -45.80 20.87 -5.74
CA GLY A 200 -45.12 22.02 -6.34
C GLY A 200 -43.58 22.18 -6.27
N VAL A 201 -42.79 21.24 -5.75
CA VAL A 201 -41.32 21.36 -5.81
C VAL A 201 -40.82 20.90 -7.18
N LYS A 202 -40.50 21.85 -8.07
CA LYS A 202 -39.80 21.53 -9.33
C LYS A 202 -38.50 20.78 -9.00
N PRO A 203 -38.21 19.64 -9.65
CA PRO A 203 -37.00 18.87 -9.37
C PRO A 203 -35.76 19.72 -9.67
N VAL A 204 -34.77 19.68 -8.77
CA VAL A 204 -33.49 20.38 -8.95
C VAL A 204 -32.86 19.92 -10.27
N PRO A 205 -32.50 20.84 -11.20
CA PRO A 205 -31.86 20.48 -12.46
C PRO A 205 -30.65 19.57 -12.25
N SER A 206 -30.45 18.58 -13.13
CA SER A 206 -29.39 17.56 -12.99
C SER A 206 -27.98 18.15 -12.80
N HIS A 207 -27.69 19.28 -13.46
CA HIS A 207 -26.41 19.99 -13.35
C HIS A 207 -26.18 20.67 -11.99
N LEU A 208 -27.24 20.88 -11.19
CA LEU A 208 -27.19 21.47 -9.84
C LEU A 208 -27.26 20.42 -8.73
N GLN A 209 -27.46 19.14 -9.08
CA GLN A 209 -27.50 18.04 -8.10
C GLN A 209 -26.09 17.66 -7.67
N THR A 210 -25.87 17.52 -6.37
CA THR A 210 -24.58 17.11 -5.79
C THR A 210 -24.45 15.60 -5.66
N HIS A 211 -25.49 14.89 -5.19
CA HIS A 211 -25.49 13.44 -4.98
C HIS A 211 -26.24 12.75 -6.12
N VAL A 212 -25.53 12.43 -7.20
CA VAL A 212 -26.11 11.75 -8.36
C VAL A 212 -25.67 10.29 -8.36
N PRO A 213 -26.57 9.34 -8.05
CA PRO A 213 -26.24 7.93 -8.08
C PRO A 213 -25.76 7.51 -9.48
N SER A 214 -24.64 6.82 -9.52
CA SER A 214 -23.94 6.36 -10.73
C SER A 214 -23.78 4.84 -10.78
N GLY A 215 -23.87 4.18 -9.63
CA GLY A 215 -23.79 2.73 -9.46
C GLY A 215 -24.02 2.33 -8.00
N ASN A 216 -23.69 1.09 -7.64
CA ASN A 216 -23.66 0.64 -6.25
C ASN A 216 -22.23 0.37 -5.76
N GLY A 217 -22.09 0.12 -4.45
CA GLY A 217 -20.80 -0.11 -3.82
C GLY A 217 -19.95 -1.21 -4.45
N ALA A 218 -20.58 -2.28 -4.95
CA ALA A 218 -19.89 -3.37 -5.67
C ALA A 218 -19.28 -2.93 -7.01
N GLN A 219 -19.83 -1.90 -7.65
CA GLN A 219 -19.33 -1.33 -8.91
C GLN A 219 -18.26 -0.25 -8.71
N LEU A 220 -18.06 0.24 -7.47
CA LEU A 220 -17.01 1.21 -7.17
C LEU A 220 -15.63 0.61 -7.50
N PRO A 221 -14.79 1.25 -8.32
CA PRO A 221 -13.47 0.70 -8.65
C PRO A 221 -12.52 0.68 -7.43
N PRO A 222 -11.64 -0.32 -7.31
CA PRO A 222 -10.69 -0.48 -6.20
C PRO A 222 -9.87 0.76 -5.86
N ASP A 223 -9.29 1.41 -6.87
CA ASP A 223 -8.33 2.50 -6.68
C ASP A 223 -8.93 3.71 -5.96
N TYR A 224 -10.22 3.98 -6.15
CA TYR A 224 -10.90 5.07 -5.45
C TYR A 224 -10.93 4.83 -3.94
N ARG A 225 -11.09 3.58 -3.49
CA ARG A 225 -11.02 3.25 -2.06
C ARG A 225 -9.67 3.60 -1.46
N GLN A 226 -8.61 3.29 -2.20
CA GLN A 226 -7.27 3.67 -1.80
C GLN A 226 -7.07 5.18 -1.82
N HIS A 227 -7.61 5.90 -2.81
CA HIS A 227 -7.49 7.37 -2.88
C HIS A 227 -8.20 8.08 -1.74
N LEU A 228 -9.42 7.66 -1.36
CA LEU A 228 -10.16 8.24 -0.25
C LEU A 228 -9.38 8.12 1.07
N ILE A 229 -8.95 6.89 1.41
CA ILE A 229 -8.20 6.68 2.65
C ILE A 229 -6.84 7.38 2.63
N THR A 230 -6.16 7.38 1.48
CA THR A 230 -4.87 8.07 1.31
C THR A 230 -5.05 9.56 1.54
N ALA A 231 -6.05 10.20 0.95
CA ALA A 231 -6.32 11.62 1.11
C ALA A 231 -6.64 11.97 2.58
N PHE A 232 -7.48 11.16 3.23
CA PHE A 232 -7.86 11.38 4.63
C PHE A 232 -6.68 11.21 5.61
N VAL A 233 -5.89 10.13 5.47
CA VAL A 233 -4.73 9.89 6.34
C VAL A 233 -3.63 10.92 6.07
N LYS A 234 -3.35 11.22 4.79
CA LYS A 234 -2.32 12.19 4.39
C LYS A 234 -2.60 13.59 4.92
N LEU A 235 -3.88 13.99 5.02
CA LEU A 235 -4.30 15.26 5.62
C LEU A 235 -3.69 15.48 7.01
N VAL A 236 -3.51 14.40 7.79
CA VAL A 236 -2.90 14.45 9.13
C VAL A 236 -1.42 14.14 9.06
N THR A 237 -1.01 13.06 8.41
CA THR A 237 0.39 12.60 8.46
C THR A 237 1.36 13.60 7.85
N TYR A 238 0.92 14.41 6.87
CA TYR A 238 1.74 15.43 6.23
C TYR A 238 2.23 16.50 7.21
N ASP A 239 1.38 16.90 8.14
CA ASP A 239 1.73 17.90 9.17
C ASP A 239 2.79 17.38 10.15
N PHE A 240 2.98 16.06 10.25
CA PHE A 240 4.05 15.41 11.03
C PHE A 240 5.34 15.14 10.22
N GLY A 241 5.43 15.63 8.98
CA GLY A 241 6.58 15.35 8.09
C GLY A 241 6.59 13.94 7.51
N CYS A 242 5.41 13.31 7.42
CA CYS A 242 5.23 11.99 6.84
C CYS A 242 4.38 12.06 5.56
N ASN A 243 4.54 11.09 4.67
CA ASN A 243 3.71 10.98 3.48
C ASN A 243 3.23 9.54 3.31
N VAL A 244 2.01 9.39 2.79
CA VAL A 244 1.50 8.09 2.35
C VAL A 244 2.07 7.82 0.97
N SER A 245 2.71 6.67 0.79
CA SER A 245 3.22 6.27 -0.52
C SER A 245 2.97 4.79 -0.82
N PHE A 246 2.82 4.52 -2.11
CA PHE A 246 2.77 3.16 -2.60
C PHE A 246 4.16 2.53 -2.52
N PRO A 247 4.25 1.26 -2.11
CA PRO A 247 5.52 0.57 -2.02
C PRO A 247 6.09 0.34 -3.43
N ARG A 248 7.38 0.62 -3.62
CA ARG A 248 8.08 0.43 -4.90
C ARG A 248 8.41 -1.03 -5.18
N THR A 249 8.54 -1.81 -4.12
CA THR A 249 8.67 -3.27 -4.18
C THR A 249 7.40 -3.90 -3.59
N GLU A 250 7.01 -5.07 -4.10
CA GLU A 250 5.83 -5.77 -3.58
C GLU A 250 6.01 -6.08 -2.08
N PRO A 251 5.08 -5.66 -1.20
CA PRO A 251 5.12 -6.01 0.21
C PRO A 251 4.90 -7.51 0.41
N ARG A 252 5.84 -8.16 1.11
CA ARG A 252 5.85 -9.61 1.31
C ARG A 252 6.08 -9.97 2.77
N LEU A 253 5.19 -10.79 3.33
CA LEU A 253 5.38 -11.45 4.62
C LEU A 253 6.23 -12.68 4.39
N HIS A 254 7.52 -12.59 4.70
CA HIS A 254 8.44 -13.70 4.49
C HIS A 254 8.28 -14.78 5.55
N LEU A 255 8.27 -16.03 5.11
CA LEU A 255 8.21 -17.23 5.93
C LEU A 255 9.44 -18.08 5.66
N THR A 256 10.36 -18.10 6.61
CA THR A 256 11.61 -18.86 6.54
C THR A 256 11.49 -20.09 7.43
N PRO A 257 11.63 -21.31 6.88
CA PRO A 257 11.64 -22.53 7.68
C PRO A 257 12.78 -22.55 8.70
N SER A 258 12.59 -23.32 9.77
CA SER A 258 13.59 -23.41 10.85
C SER A 258 14.94 -23.89 10.33
N ARG A 259 16.01 -23.32 10.89
CA ARG A 259 17.40 -23.64 10.56
C ARG A 259 17.89 -24.96 11.18
N VAL A 260 17.11 -25.53 12.11
CA VAL A 260 17.44 -26.82 12.75
C VAL A 260 17.48 -27.92 11.68
N PRO A 261 18.59 -28.69 11.60
CA PRO A 261 18.66 -29.86 10.73
C PRO A 261 17.53 -30.83 11.06
N SER A 262 16.64 -31.05 10.09
CA SER A 262 15.58 -32.06 10.18
C SER A 262 15.92 -33.22 9.26
N PRO A 263 15.69 -34.48 9.67
CA PRO A 263 15.88 -35.65 8.81
C PRO A 263 14.93 -35.64 7.59
N LYS A 264 13.85 -34.85 7.64
CA LYS A 264 12.99 -34.58 6.49
C LYS A 264 13.41 -33.29 5.79
N ALA A 265 13.39 -33.29 4.46
CA ALA A 265 13.64 -32.10 3.65
C ALA A 265 12.78 -30.91 4.11
N THR A 266 13.43 -29.80 4.45
CA THR A 266 12.76 -28.54 4.75
C THR A 266 12.29 -27.89 3.46
N LEU A 267 11.06 -27.37 3.45
CA LEU A 267 10.56 -26.56 2.33
C LEU A 267 11.47 -25.33 2.12
N PRO A 268 11.52 -24.76 0.91
CA PRO A 268 12.16 -23.46 0.71
C PRO A 268 11.39 -22.34 1.42
N PRO A 269 12.01 -21.17 1.65
CA PRO A 269 11.28 -19.98 2.10
C PRO A 269 10.14 -19.62 1.15
N SER A 270 9.04 -19.12 1.71
CA SER A 270 7.87 -18.65 0.96
C SER A 270 7.42 -17.28 1.48
N TYR A 271 6.35 -16.73 0.91
CA TYR A 271 5.79 -15.47 1.38
C TYR A 271 4.30 -15.34 1.08
N PHE A 272 3.61 -14.51 1.85
CA PHE A 272 2.32 -13.94 1.47
C PHE A 272 2.52 -12.52 0.96
N ASN A 273 1.84 -12.14 -0.13
CA ASN A 273 1.86 -10.77 -0.62
C ASN A 273 0.68 -9.96 -0.07
N SER A 274 0.80 -8.64 -0.13
CA SER A 274 -0.26 -7.72 0.27
C SER A 274 -0.24 -6.43 -0.54
N SER A 275 -1.41 -5.83 -0.73
CA SER A 275 -1.59 -4.54 -1.41
C SER A 275 -1.59 -3.36 -0.44
N VAL A 276 -1.02 -3.53 0.75
CA VAL A 276 -0.91 -2.44 1.72
C VAL A 276 -0.07 -1.29 1.19
N THR A 277 -0.42 -0.10 1.64
CA THR A 277 0.38 1.12 1.47
C THR A 277 0.96 1.52 2.80
N PHE A 278 1.97 2.40 2.79
CA PHE A 278 2.69 2.76 4.00
C PHE A 278 2.72 4.26 4.20
N VAL A 279 2.73 4.66 5.46
CA VAL A 279 3.14 5.99 5.89
C VAL A 279 4.65 5.95 6.09
N TYR A 280 5.37 6.80 5.38
CA TYR A 280 6.80 6.99 5.57
C TYR A 280 7.10 8.39 6.07
N ARG A 281 8.11 8.51 6.91
CA ARG A 281 8.73 9.79 7.24
C ARG A 281 9.55 10.29 6.06
N LEU A 282 9.41 11.57 5.76
CA LEU A 282 10.23 12.24 4.76
C LEU A 282 11.60 12.57 5.37
N PRO A 283 12.71 12.34 4.63
CA PRO A 283 14.03 12.76 5.09
C PRO A 283 14.08 14.27 5.33
N VAL A 284 14.74 14.67 6.42
CA VAL A 284 15.01 16.09 6.70
C VAL A 284 16.00 16.67 5.69
N GLU A 285 16.96 15.85 5.26
CA GLU A 285 17.97 16.24 4.29
C GLU A 285 17.37 16.42 2.89
N ARG A 286 17.51 17.62 2.33
CA ARG A 286 16.94 17.97 1.02
C ARG A 286 17.47 17.11 -0.13
N SER A 287 18.74 16.69 -0.07
CA SER A 287 19.37 15.83 -1.09
C SER A 287 18.67 14.46 -1.14
N ALA A 288 18.46 13.83 0.02
CA ALA A 288 17.80 12.55 0.19
C ALA A 288 16.33 12.61 -0.24
N ALA A 289 15.62 13.68 0.13
CA ALA A 289 14.25 13.91 -0.29
C ALA A 289 14.13 14.03 -1.82
N ARG A 290 15.01 14.80 -2.48
CA ARG A 290 15.08 14.90 -3.95
C ARG A 290 15.43 13.57 -4.62
N ALA A 291 16.25 12.74 -3.96
CA ALA A 291 16.59 11.40 -4.44
C ALA A 291 15.46 10.37 -4.26
N GLY A 292 14.31 10.77 -3.70
CA GLY A 292 13.15 9.93 -3.47
C GLY A 292 13.31 8.94 -2.30
N ILE A 293 14.25 9.20 -1.39
CA ILE A 293 14.49 8.38 -0.21
C ILE A 293 13.34 8.60 0.79
N VAL A 294 12.93 7.53 1.47
CA VAL A 294 11.90 7.55 2.52
C VAL A 294 12.37 6.77 3.74
N GLU A 295 11.86 7.10 4.93
CA GLU A 295 12.21 6.46 6.19
C GLU A 295 10.98 5.79 6.83
N GLY A 296 11.12 4.56 7.31
CA GLY A 296 10.05 3.83 8.00
C GLY A 296 9.90 2.38 7.51
N PRO A 297 8.68 1.80 7.47
CA PRO A 297 7.38 2.45 7.60
C PRO A 297 7.03 2.86 9.03
N VAL A 298 6.33 3.99 9.15
CA VAL A 298 5.76 4.50 10.41
C VAL A 298 4.48 3.74 10.74
N ALA A 299 3.59 3.61 9.77
CA ALA A 299 2.31 2.89 9.86
C ALA A 299 1.92 2.34 8.48
N THR A 300 0.85 1.57 8.41
CA THR A 300 0.33 1.01 7.15
C THR A 300 -1.15 1.33 6.94
N LEU A 301 -1.61 1.34 5.70
CA LEU A 301 -3.01 1.49 5.34
C LEU A 301 -3.43 0.28 4.51
N SER A 302 -4.66 -0.20 4.73
CA SER A 302 -5.28 -1.26 3.95
C SER A 302 -6.67 -0.83 3.51
N ALA A 303 -6.83 -0.57 2.21
CA ALA A 303 -8.14 -0.38 1.59
C ALA A 303 -8.66 -1.70 1.03
N ARG A 304 -9.80 -2.17 1.53
CA ARG A 304 -10.36 -3.46 1.13
C ARG A 304 -11.25 -3.31 -0.09
N ASN A 305 -11.14 -4.26 -1.02
CA ASN A 305 -12.01 -4.34 -2.19
C ASN A 305 -13.32 -5.08 -1.89
N SER A 306 -13.35 -5.88 -0.82
CA SER A 306 -14.57 -6.57 -0.38
C SER A 306 -15.61 -5.54 0.03
N THR A 307 -16.83 -5.71 -0.47
CA THR A 307 -17.97 -4.85 -0.15
C THR A 307 -19.07 -5.60 0.60
N VAL A 308 -19.00 -6.93 0.66
CA VAL A 308 -19.97 -7.79 1.31
C VAL A 308 -19.26 -8.93 2.04
N PHE A 309 -19.64 -9.17 3.29
CA PHE A 309 -19.20 -10.30 4.11
C PHE A 309 -20.39 -11.23 4.29
N LYS A 310 -20.63 -12.13 3.33
CA LYS A 310 -21.83 -12.99 3.38
C LYS A 310 -21.59 -14.16 4.32
N ASN A 311 -20.40 -14.74 4.25
CA ASN A 311 -20.05 -15.98 4.92
C ASN A 311 -18.92 -15.75 5.94
N PRO A 312 -18.84 -16.57 7.01
CA PRO A 312 -17.75 -16.49 7.99
C PRO A 312 -16.35 -16.57 7.37
N SER A 313 -16.19 -17.35 6.29
CA SER A 313 -14.91 -17.44 5.55
C SER A 313 -14.45 -16.11 4.96
N ASP A 314 -15.38 -15.24 4.53
CA ASP A 314 -15.05 -13.92 4.00
C ASP A 314 -14.49 -13.03 5.11
N GLU A 315 -15.07 -13.10 6.30
CA GLU A 315 -14.64 -12.36 7.49
C GLU A 315 -13.28 -12.85 8.01
N ILE A 316 -13.03 -14.16 7.98
CA ILE A 316 -11.74 -14.77 8.33
C ILE A 316 -10.65 -14.32 7.34
N LEU A 317 -10.94 -14.37 6.03
CA LEU A 317 -10.01 -13.95 5.00
C LEU A 317 -9.68 -12.45 5.10
N ASP A 318 -10.68 -11.64 5.43
CA ASP A 318 -10.52 -10.21 5.65
C ASP A 318 -9.58 -9.90 6.83
N LEU A 319 -9.82 -10.52 7.99
CA LEU A 319 -8.92 -10.40 9.13
C LEU A 319 -7.51 -10.91 8.80
N ALA A 320 -7.38 -12.02 8.07
CA ALA A 320 -6.09 -12.55 7.64
C ALA A 320 -5.29 -11.55 6.80
N ARG A 321 -5.95 -10.79 5.90
CA ARG A 321 -5.29 -9.73 5.10
C ARG A 321 -4.74 -8.60 5.96
N GLU A 322 -5.47 -8.20 7.00
CA GLU A 322 -4.98 -7.20 7.95
C GLU A 322 -3.80 -7.71 8.78
N VAL A 323 -3.89 -8.95 9.28
CA VAL A 323 -2.80 -9.60 10.02
C VAL A 323 -1.54 -9.67 9.15
N VAL A 324 -1.67 -10.04 7.88
CA VAL A 324 -0.56 -10.02 6.93
C VAL A 324 0.01 -8.60 6.78
N GLY A 325 -0.84 -7.57 6.62
CA GLY A 325 -0.39 -6.18 6.53
C GLY A 325 0.38 -5.70 7.77
N VAL A 326 -0.12 -6.04 8.97
CA VAL A 326 0.54 -5.77 10.25
C VAL A 326 1.90 -6.46 10.32
N LEU A 327 1.96 -7.76 10.04
CA LEU A 327 3.21 -8.53 10.14
C LEU A 327 4.23 -8.12 9.08
N ILE A 328 3.80 -7.71 7.88
CA ILE A 328 4.69 -7.11 6.87
C ILE A 328 5.31 -5.82 7.41
N THR A 329 4.49 -4.95 8.01
CA THR A 329 4.97 -3.68 8.58
C THR A 329 5.98 -3.94 9.70
N ALA A 330 5.70 -4.91 10.56
CA ALA A 330 6.62 -5.36 11.61
C ALA A 330 7.94 -5.91 11.03
N GLN A 331 7.87 -6.78 10.00
CA GLN A 331 9.07 -7.26 9.31
C GLN A 331 9.86 -6.13 8.67
N HIS A 332 9.20 -5.17 8.02
CA HIS A 332 9.86 -4.02 7.42
C HIS A 332 10.59 -3.17 8.46
N ARG A 333 9.97 -2.91 9.62
CA ARG A 333 10.59 -2.17 10.72
C ARG A 333 11.76 -2.94 11.34
N ALA A 334 11.65 -4.27 11.45
CA ALA A 334 12.73 -5.14 11.93
C ALA A 334 13.94 -5.26 10.97
N ARG A 335 13.90 -4.65 9.77
CA ARG A 335 15.04 -4.56 8.85
C ARG A 335 16.03 -3.44 9.23
N GLU A 336 15.67 -2.59 10.19
CA GLU A 336 16.57 -1.54 10.67
C GLU A 336 17.94 -2.08 11.05
N GLY A 337 19.00 -1.43 10.54
CA GLY A 337 20.39 -1.85 10.74
C GLY A 337 20.77 -3.20 10.12
N ARG A 338 19.90 -3.83 9.32
CA ARG A 338 20.16 -5.14 8.69
C ARG A 338 20.40 -5.01 7.19
N THR A 339 20.97 -6.07 6.61
CA THR A 339 21.15 -6.22 5.17
C THR A 339 20.30 -7.37 4.64
N GLU A 340 19.83 -7.24 3.40
CA GLU A 340 18.97 -8.25 2.80
C GLU A 340 19.74 -9.56 2.55
N LYS A 341 19.29 -10.64 3.19
CA LYS A 341 19.78 -12.00 2.94
C LYS A 341 18.88 -12.67 1.91
N ARG A 342 19.33 -12.72 0.65
CA ARG A 342 18.58 -13.35 -0.43
C ARG A 342 18.75 -14.87 -0.42
N PHE A 343 17.65 -15.61 -0.50
CA PHE A 343 17.66 -17.07 -0.60
C PHE A 343 18.50 -17.50 -1.81
N GLY A 344 19.38 -18.47 -1.60
CA GLY A 344 20.26 -18.96 -2.67
C GLY A 344 21.42 -18.06 -3.04
N ASN A 345 21.52 -16.83 -2.54
CA ASN A 345 22.64 -15.95 -2.87
C ASN A 345 23.98 -16.60 -2.51
N ALA A 346 24.94 -16.57 -3.45
CA ALA A 346 26.24 -17.23 -3.34
C ALA A 346 26.18 -18.76 -3.13
N LYS A 347 25.04 -19.42 -3.38
CA LYS A 347 24.96 -20.89 -3.39
C LYS A 347 25.37 -21.42 -4.75
N TRP A 348 26.02 -22.59 -4.76
CA TRP A 348 26.53 -23.23 -5.99
C TRP A 348 25.46 -23.29 -7.09
N TRP A 349 24.23 -23.67 -6.75
CA TRP A 349 23.12 -23.75 -7.70
C TRP A 349 22.64 -22.39 -8.23
N THR A 350 23.14 -21.27 -7.72
CA THR A 350 22.91 -19.92 -8.27
C THR A 350 24.12 -19.29 -8.95
N CYS A 351 25.31 -19.82 -8.69
CA CYS A 351 26.58 -19.30 -9.20
C CYS A 351 27.15 -20.20 -10.30
N THR A 352 26.63 -21.42 -10.42
CA THR A 352 27.04 -22.42 -11.39
C THR A 352 25.88 -22.72 -12.34
N PRO A 353 26.13 -22.90 -13.66
CA PRO A 353 25.11 -23.38 -14.59
C PRO A 353 24.39 -24.65 -14.09
N ARG A 354 23.11 -24.78 -14.43
CA ARG A 354 22.15 -25.80 -13.96
C ARG A 354 22.67 -27.24 -14.00
N TRP A 355 23.59 -27.56 -14.91
CA TRP A 355 24.15 -28.90 -15.11
C TRP A 355 25.49 -29.11 -14.40
N GLY A 356 25.62 -28.60 -13.17
CA GLY A 356 26.87 -28.72 -12.40
C GLY A 356 28.07 -28.02 -13.04
N GLY A 357 27.81 -27.01 -13.88
CA GLY A 357 28.85 -26.30 -14.65
C GLY A 357 29.04 -26.81 -16.07
N GLY A 358 28.42 -27.92 -16.44
CA GLY A 358 28.40 -28.40 -17.83
C GLY A 358 27.57 -27.52 -18.77
N PRO A 359 27.84 -27.55 -20.09
CA PRO A 359 27.09 -26.77 -21.09
C PRO A 359 25.62 -27.18 -21.20
N GLY A 360 25.27 -28.37 -20.69
CA GLY A 360 23.98 -29.00 -20.94
C GLY A 360 23.84 -29.46 -22.40
N GLY A 361 22.67 -30.00 -22.73
CA GLY A 361 22.31 -30.24 -24.12
C GLY A 361 22.00 -28.93 -24.88
N PRO A 362 21.98 -28.97 -26.22
CA PRO A 362 21.51 -27.85 -27.03
C PRO A 362 20.01 -27.62 -26.77
N ILE A 363 19.58 -26.36 -26.74
CA ILE A 363 18.21 -25.97 -26.38
C ILE A 363 17.59 -25.14 -27.51
N GLY A 364 16.35 -25.49 -27.91
CA GLY A 364 15.63 -24.79 -28.97
C GLY A 364 16.43 -24.73 -30.27
N ARG A 365 16.65 -23.51 -30.79
CA ARG A 365 17.38 -23.29 -32.06
C ARG A 365 18.84 -23.72 -32.06
N GLU A 366 19.46 -23.90 -30.89
CA GLU A 366 20.79 -24.52 -30.84
C GLU A 366 20.72 -26.01 -31.19
N GLY A 367 19.61 -26.67 -30.86
CA GLY A 367 19.32 -28.06 -31.21
C GLY A 367 19.07 -28.18 -32.71
N ASP A 368 18.19 -27.32 -33.24
CA ASP A 368 17.88 -27.28 -34.68
C ASP A 368 19.16 -27.07 -35.53
N LYS A 369 20.05 -26.17 -35.09
CA LYS A 369 21.35 -25.95 -35.75
C LYS A 369 22.31 -27.11 -35.58
N ALA A 370 22.37 -27.73 -34.41
CA ALA A 370 23.23 -28.91 -34.20
C ALA A 370 22.76 -30.08 -35.08
N GLU A 371 21.45 -30.24 -35.26
CA GLU A 371 20.84 -31.24 -36.15
C GLU A 371 21.08 -30.91 -37.62
N GLU A 372 20.95 -29.63 -38.03
CA GLU A 372 21.27 -29.17 -39.38
C GLU A 372 22.75 -29.38 -39.73
N ILE A 373 23.67 -29.08 -38.79
CA ILE A 373 25.11 -29.31 -38.93
C ILE A 373 25.40 -30.81 -39.01
N ALA A 374 24.78 -31.63 -38.16
CA ALA A 374 24.93 -33.08 -38.19
C ALA A 374 24.44 -33.68 -39.51
N LEU A 375 23.32 -33.19 -40.04
CA LEU A 375 22.76 -33.61 -41.33
C LEU A 375 23.64 -33.17 -42.51
N ALA A 376 24.22 -31.96 -42.46
CA ALA A 376 25.16 -31.47 -43.46
C ALA A 376 26.49 -32.25 -43.46
N LEU A 377 26.99 -32.62 -42.29
CA LEU A 377 28.16 -33.50 -42.13
C LEU A 377 27.88 -34.92 -42.65
N ALA A 378 26.71 -35.48 -42.35
CA ALA A 378 26.28 -36.78 -42.88
C ALA A 378 26.13 -36.77 -44.41
N ALA A 379 25.84 -35.59 -44.99
CA ALA A 379 25.74 -35.37 -46.44
C ALA A 379 27.07 -34.94 -47.12
N GLY A 380 28.18 -34.85 -46.40
CA GLY A 380 29.52 -34.58 -46.96
C GLY A 380 29.78 -33.14 -47.42
N LEU A 381 29.03 -32.15 -46.91
CA LEU A 381 29.20 -30.73 -47.25
C LEU A 381 30.24 -30.04 -46.32
N PRO A 382 31.09 -29.12 -46.82
CA PRO A 382 32.15 -28.51 -46.01
C PRO A 382 31.63 -27.49 -44.99
N GLU A 383 32.24 -27.49 -43.80
CA GLU A 383 31.93 -26.64 -42.64
C GLU A 383 32.13 -25.14 -42.95
N LYS A 384 31.09 -24.31 -42.78
CA LYS A 384 31.22 -22.84 -42.78
C LYS A 384 31.30 -22.32 -41.35
N LEU A 385 32.51 -22.06 -40.87
CA LEU A 385 32.77 -21.31 -39.63
C LEU A 385 32.27 -19.85 -39.75
N PRO A 386 31.69 -19.25 -38.70
CA PRO A 386 31.14 -17.91 -38.77
C PRO A 386 32.27 -16.86 -38.71
N THR A 387 32.54 -16.19 -39.82
CA THR A 387 33.38 -15.00 -39.88
C THR A 387 32.65 -13.79 -39.29
N SER A 388 33.33 -13.12 -38.36
CA SER A 388 33.00 -11.78 -37.89
C SER A 388 33.04 -10.78 -39.05
N ALA A 389 31.94 -10.06 -39.29
CA ALA A 389 31.93 -9.00 -40.32
C ALA A 389 31.25 -7.72 -39.82
N THR A 390 32.10 -6.75 -39.48
CA THR A 390 31.97 -5.32 -39.80
C THR A 390 31.38 -5.10 -41.20
N GLY A 391 30.48 -4.11 -41.34
CA GLY A 391 29.70 -3.80 -42.57
C GLY A 391 30.52 -3.20 -43.74
N PRO A 392 29.91 -2.51 -44.75
CA PRO A 392 28.54 -1.94 -44.79
C PRO A 392 27.68 -2.20 -46.08
N THR A 393 26.37 -1.97 -45.94
CA THR A 393 25.25 -1.59 -46.88
C THR A 393 25.35 -1.84 -48.40
N PRO A 394 24.26 -2.25 -49.10
CA PRO A 394 23.11 -1.36 -49.50
C PRO A 394 21.77 -2.13 -49.75
N PRO A 395 20.75 -1.63 -50.48
CA PRO A 395 20.14 -0.29 -50.57
C PRO A 395 18.68 -0.27 -50.05
N VAL A 396 18.12 0.95 -50.07
CA VAL A 396 16.77 1.38 -49.70
C VAL A 396 15.69 0.65 -50.50
N VAL A 397 14.63 0.16 -49.82
CA VAL A 397 13.35 -0.19 -50.43
C VAL A 397 12.22 0.37 -49.55
N GLU A 398 11.30 1.08 -50.20
CA GLU A 398 10.20 1.86 -49.62
C GLU A 398 9.21 1.04 -48.77
N GLU A 399 8.75 1.67 -47.68
CA GLU A 399 7.72 1.18 -46.77
C GLU A 399 6.31 1.30 -47.38
N ALA A 400 5.49 0.25 -47.21
CA ALA A 400 4.06 0.28 -47.53
C ALA A 400 3.22 0.90 -46.38
N PRO A 401 2.10 1.60 -46.67
CA PRO A 401 1.48 2.57 -45.76
C PRO A 401 0.54 1.98 -44.69
N GLY A 402 0.42 0.64 -44.59
CA GLY A 402 -0.53 -0.02 -43.69
C GLY A 402 -0.06 -0.26 -42.26
N VAL A 403 1.23 -0.06 -41.95
CA VAL A 403 1.82 -0.46 -40.66
C VAL A 403 1.82 0.68 -39.61
N LYS A 404 1.50 1.91 -40.01
CA LYS A 404 1.50 3.09 -39.11
C LYS A 404 0.28 3.17 -38.19
N MET A 405 -0.90 2.67 -38.58
CA MET A 405 -2.09 2.74 -37.72
C MET A 405 -2.11 1.72 -36.57
N ALA A 406 -1.55 0.52 -36.76
CA ALA A 406 -1.58 -0.53 -35.74
C ALA A 406 -0.62 -0.26 -34.56
N ASN A 407 0.44 0.50 -34.78
CA ASN A 407 1.41 0.87 -33.74
C ASN A 407 1.04 2.13 -32.95
N GLU A 408 0.15 2.99 -33.48
CA GLU A 408 -0.38 4.16 -32.77
C GLU A 408 -1.44 3.74 -31.73
N VAL A 409 -2.31 2.78 -32.07
CA VAL A 409 -3.37 2.27 -31.17
C VAL A 409 -2.81 1.47 -29.99
N LYS A 410 -1.65 0.80 -30.16
CA LYS A 410 -0.99 0.04 -29.07
C LYS A 410 -0.20 0.92 -28.10
N ARG A 411 -0.06 2.23 -28.39
CA ARG A 411 0.62 3.22 -27.54
C ARG A 411 -0.34 3.98 -26.60
N GLN A 412 -1.66 3.86 -26.79
CA GLN A 412 -2.66 4.60 -26.03
C GLN A 412 -3.35 3.81 -24.90
N ILE A 413 -3.04 2.52 -24.72
CA ILE A 413 -3.64 1.69 -23.67
C ILE A 413 -2.51 1.00 -22.88
N GLY A 414 -2.00 1.67 -21.83
CA GLY A 414 -1.09 1.05 -20.88
C GLY A 414 -0.26 1.99 -20.01
N GLY A 415 -0.74 2.26 -18.79
CA GLY A 415 0.03 2.18 -17.54
C GLY A 415 1.11 3.23 -17.25
N LEU A 416 0.80 4.09 -16.28
CA LEU A 416 1.67 5.08 -15.66
C LEU A 416 2.84 4.46 -14.88
N ASN A 417 4.01 5.11 -15.00
CA ASN A 417 5.17 5.13 -14.12
C ASN A 417 6.10 3.90 -14.03
N GLY A 418 6.92 3.75 -15.06
CA GLY A 418 8.30 3.27 -14.94
C GLY A 418 9.17 3.98 -15.96
N SER A 419 10.27 4.61 -15.53
CA SER A 419 11.25 5.21 -16.44
C SER A 419 11.78 4.15 -17.40
N THR A 420 11.37 4.19 -18.66
CA THR A 420 11.93 3.33 -19.70
C THR A 420 13.41 3.69 -19.87
N PRO A 421 14.34 2.71 -19.84
CA PRO A 421 15.75 2.98 -20.12
C PRO A 421 15.90 3.54 -21.55
N PRO A 422 16.87 4.43 -21.82
CA PRO A 422 17.07 4.97 -23.16
C PRO A 422 17.32 3.81 -24.13
N LYS A 423 16.56 3.79 -25.24
CA LYS A 423 16.74 2.83 -26.33
C LYS A 423 18.14 3.00 -26.91
N ARG A 424 19.08 2.20 -26.42
CA ARG A 424 20.37 1.99 -27.07
C ARG A 424 20.08 1.46 -28.48
N SER A 425 20.66 2.11 -29.49
CA SER A 425 20.47 1.77 -30.90
C SER A 425 20.70 0.27 -31.12
N LYS A 426 19.68 -0.43 -31.65
CA LYS A 426 19.80 -1.83 -32.04
C LYS A 426 20.70 -1.91 -33.27
N LYS A 427 21.96 -2.30 -33.08
CA LYS A 427 22.83 -2.81 -34.15
C LYS A 427 22.18 -4.07 -34.76
N ALA A 428 22.23 -4.21 -36.07
CA ALA A 428 21.49 -5.19 -36.88
C ALA A 428 21.88 -6.68 -36.71
N GLY A 429 22.44 -7.10 -35.56
CA GLY A 429 22.70 -8.51 -35.20
C GLY A 429 21.78 -9.06 -34.10
N GLY A 430 20.70 -8.34 -33.77
CA GLY A 430 20.08 -8.39 -32.45
C GLY A 430 19.06 -9.50 -32.13
N LYS A 431 18.55 -10.27 -33.10
CA LYS A 431 17.54 -11.33 -32.79
C LYS A 431 18.17 -12.63 -32.31
N GLU A 432 19.25 -13.04 -32.96
CA GLU A 432 19.93 -14.31 -32.67
C GLU A 432 20.79 -14.20 -31.40
N SER A 433 21.56 -13.11 -31.26
CA SER A 433 22.30 -12.81 -30.01
C SER A 433 21.36 -12.65 -28.80
N SER A 434 20.18 -12.04 -28.99
CA SER A 434 19.18 -11.95 -27.92
C SER A 434 18.54 -13.30 -27.57
N MET A 435 18.44 -14.22 -28.53
CA MET A 435 17.91 -15.57 -28.30
C MET A 435 18.96 -16.47 -27.62
N MET A 436 20.22 -16.38 -28.02
CA MET A 436 21.34 -17.06 -27.32
C MET A 436 21.46 -16.58 -25.87
N ALA A 437 21.28 -15.27 -25.62
CA ALA A 437 21.25 -14.74 -24.25
C ALA A 437 20.09 -15.32 -23.41
N ILE A 438 18.94 -15.66 -24.03
CA ILE A 438 17.82 -16.34 -23.34
C ILE A 438 18.22 -17.77 -22.96
N TYR A 439 18.90 -18.51 -23.85
CA TYR A 439 19.37 -19.87 -23.54
C TYR A 439 20.47 -19.86 -22.47
N GLU A 440 21.39 -18.91 -22.50
CA GLU A 440 22.36 -18.69 -21.42
C GLU A 440 21.70 -18.35 -20.08
N GLN A 441 20.65 -17.53 -20.11
CA GLN A 441 19.85 -17.24 -18.90
C GLN A 441 19.09 -18.47 -18.42
N TYR A 442 18.54 -19.30 -19.32
CA TYR A 442 17.88 -20.54 -18.94
C TYR A 442 18.86 -21.54 -18.32
N ARG A 443 20.09 -21.64 -18.85
CA ARG A 443 21.15 -22.50 -18.30
C ARG A 443 21.62 -22.07 -16.92
N LYS A 444 21.32 -20.85 -16.47
CA LYS A 444 21.66 -20.36 -15.12
C LYS A 444 20.41 -20.35 -14.24
N MET A 445 20.54 -20.83 -13.02
CA MET A 445 19.57 -20.54 -11.97
C MET A 445 20.03 -19.25 -11.30
N ASN A 446 19.22 -18.21 -11.30
CA ASN A 446 19.57 -16.97 -10.62
C ASN A 446 18.94 -16.95 -9.24
N ALA A 447 19.65 -16.38 -8.26
CA ALA A 447 19.02 -16.04 -6.99
C ALA A 447 17.83 -15.08 -7.25
N PRO A 448 16.77 -15.12 -6.42
CA PRO A 448 15.67 -14.17 -6.51
C PRO A 448 16.16 -12.71 -6.50
N SER A 449 15.40 -11.83 -7.16
CA SER A 449 15.66 -10.39 -7.11
C SER A 449 15.54 -9.87 -5.68
N ALA A 450 16.22 -8.75 -5.41
CA ALA A 450 16.05 -8.02 -4.15
C ALA A 450 14.57 -7.66 -3.96
N THR A 451 14.07 -7.93 -2.76
CA THR A 451 12.71 -7.61 -2.32
C THR A 451 12.67 -6.35 -1.46
N TRP A 452 13.83 -5.94 -0.94
CA TRP A 452 13.99 -4.72 -0.17
C TRP A 452 14.08 -3.50 -1.10
N ASP A 453 13.37 -2.44 -0.71
CA ASP A 453 13.36 -1.20 -1.47
C ASP A 453 14.67 -0.41 -1.22
N ARG A 454 15.47 -0.25 -2.29
CA ARG A 454 16.76 0.48 -2.24
C ARG A 454 16.62 1.96 -1.88
N LYS A 455 15.43 2.53 -2.01
CA LYS A 455 15.12 3.92 -1.67
C LYS A 455 14.40 4.04 -0.33
N ALA A 456 14.20 2.94 0.40
CA ALA A 456 13.67 2.95 1.75
C ALA A 456 14.80 2.75 2.77
N ARG A 457 14.92 3.66 3.72
CA ARG A 457 15.68 3.47 4.96
C ARG A 457 14.76 2.84 5.99
N TYR A 458 14.80 1.51 6.07
CA TYR A 458 13.99 0.75 7.02
C TYR A 458 14.33 1.15 8.45
N SER A 459 13.32 1.58 9.21
CA SER A 459 13.47 2.04 10.59
C SER A 459 12.21 1.77 11.40
N ALA A 460 12.37 1.36 12.67
CA ALA A 460 11.30 1.11 13.62
C ALA A 460 10.90 2.40 14.36
N ILE A 461 10.50 3.42 13.61
CA ILE A 461 10.18 4.75 14.15
C ILE A 461 9.10 4.65 15.24
N GLY A 462 9.39 5.19 16.43
CA GLY A 462 8.46 5.23 17.56
C GLY A 462 8.38 3.94 18.39
N LYS A 463 9.12 2.88 18.02
CA LYS A 463 9.22 1.64 18.80
C LYS A 463 9.85 1.94 20.16
N VAL A 464 9.31 1.35 21.23
CA VAL A 464 9.90 1.43 22.57
C VAL A 464 10.99 0.38 22.70
N ALA A 465 12.22 0.81 23.03
CA ALA A 465 13.34 -0.10 23.22
C ALA A 465 13.14 -1.01 24.45
N GLY A 466 13.63 -2.25 24.37
CA GLY A 466 13.65 -3.18 25.52
C GLY A 466 12.33 -3.86 25.88
N GLN A 467 11.21 -3.56 25.21
CA GLN A 467 9.92 -4.20 25.52
C GLN A 467 9.74 -5.59 24.91
N GLY A 468 10.59 -6.01 23.98
CA GLY A 468 10.49 -7.32 23.30
C GLY A 468 9.33 -7.42 22.30
N TYR A 469 8.65 -6.32 22.00
CA TYR A 469 7.61 -6.20 20.99
C TYR A 469 7.64 -4.84 20.30
N ASP A 470 6.90 -4.73 19.20
CA ASP A 470 6.64 -3.47 18.50
C ASP A 470 5.13 -3.23 18.40
N ASP A 471 4.72 -1.97 18.52
CA ASP A 471 3.33 -1.54 18.36
C ASP A 471 3.14 -1.06 16.92
N ILE A 472 2.42 -1.84 16.13
CA ILE A 472 2.17 -1.59 14.71
C ILE A 472 0.79 -0.99 14.53
N PHE A 473 0.72 0.12 13.79
CA PHE A 473 -0.54 0.78 13.48
C PHE A 473 -0.97 0.54 12.03
N LEU A 474 -2.24 0.19 11.87
CA LEU A 474 -2.89 -0.03 10.59
C LEU A 474 -4.16 0.83 10.51
N MET A 475 -4.26 1.65 9.47
CA MET A 475 -5.49 2.35 9.09
C MET A 475 -6.26 1.46 8.13
N SER A 476 -7.29 0.79 8.64
CA SER A 476 -8.14 -0.12 7.90
C SER A 476 -9.30 0.65 7.29
N ALA A 477 -9.53 0.47 5.99
CA ALA A 477 -10.60 1.14 5.26
C ALA A 477 -11.50 0.12 4.57
N LEU A 478 -12.81 0.33 4.75
CA LEU A 478 -13.86 -0.50 4.18
C LEU A 478 -14.98 0.42 3.71
N ASN A 479 -15.24 0.41 2.40
CA ASN A 479 -16.19 1.33 1.76
C ASN A 479 -15.80 2.80 2.07
N HIS A 480 -16.72 3.58 2.63
CA HIS A 480 -16.51 4.95 3.10
C HIS A 480 -16.19 5.02 4.60
N HIS A 481 -15.85 3.89 5.24
CA HIS A 481 -15.51 3.85 6.66
C HIS A 481 -14.02 3.61 6.89
N ILE A 482 -13.51 4.13 8.00
CA ILE A 482 -12.16 3.91 8.49
C ILE A 482 -12.19 3.35 9.91
N SER A 483 -11.28 2.44 10.22
CA SER A 483 -11.02 1.95 11.57
C SER A 483 -9.51 1.97 11.83
N ILE A 484 -9.10 2.37 13.03
CA ILE A 484 -7.69 2.44 13.41
C ILE A 484 -7.38 1.20 14.26
N VAL A 485 -6.34 0.49 13.86
CA VAL A 485 -5.89 -0.75 14.48
C VAL A 485 -4.50 -0.54 15.07
N ARG A 486 -4.32 -0.99 16.32
CA ARG A 486 -3.01 -1.22 16.93
C ARG A 486 -2.82 -2.73 17.10
N ALA A 487 -1.68 -3.24 16.66
CA ALA A 487 -1.28 -4.61 16.86
C ALA A 487 0.06 -4.69 17.59
N ARG A 488 0.10 -5.43 18.70
CA ARG A 488 1.34 -5.71 19.42
C ARG A 488 2.00 -6.96 18.84
N VAL A 489 3.12 -6.77 18.15
CA VAL A 489 3.86 -7.85 17.49
C VAL A 489 5.11 -8.18 18.30
N SER A 490 5.18 -9.37 18.87
CA SER A 490 6.35 -9.81 19.62
C SER A 490 7.56 -10.07 18.70
N GLU A 491 8.75 -9.74 19.19
CA GLU A 491 10.00 -10.01 18.47
C GLU A 491 10.25 -11.51 18.29
N LYS A 492 9.80 -12.32 19.26
CA LYS A 492 9.84 -13.79 19.19
C LYS A 492 8.98 -14.33 18.03
N LEU A 493 7.79 -13.80 17.81
CA LEU A 493 6.97 -14.18 16.65
C LEU A 493 7.70 -13.85 15.34
N LEU A 494 8.30 -12.66 15.23
CA LEU A 494 9.09 -12.30 14.03
C LEU A 494 10.31 -13.18 13.84
N SER A 495 11.01 -13.53 14.92
CA SER A 495 12.12 -14.48 14.93
C SER A 495 11.67 -15.85 14.38
N VAL A 496 10.56 -16.40 14.87
CA VAL A 496 9.99 -17.67 14.40
C VAL A 496 9.64 -17.62 12.91
N LEU A 497 9.04 -16.52 12.43
CA LEU A 497 8.74 -16.33 11.01
C LEU A 497 10.02 -16.22 10.15
N ASP A 498 11.15 -15.80 10.72
CA ASP A 498 12.47 -15.75 10.07
C ASP A 498 13.34 -17.02 10.32
N GLY A 499 12.70 -18.10 10.76
CA GLY A 499 13.33 -19.42 10.94
C GLY A 499 14.06 -19.59 12.28
N GLY A 500 13.81 -18.70 13.23
CA GLY A 500 14.26 -18.79 14.61
C GLY A 500 13.68 -19.98 15.37
N GLU A 501 14.17 -20.15 16.59
CA GLU A 501 13.96 -21.35 17.40
C GLU A 501 13.14 -21.13 18.67
N ASP A 502 12.59 -19.93 18.87
CA ASP A 502 11.75 -19.61 20.03
C ASP A 502 10.58 -20.60 20.18
N ASP A 503 10.49 -21.23 21.35
CA ASP A 503 9.49 -22.27 21.65
C ASP A 503 8.08 -21.71 21.90
N GLU A 504 7.98 -20.44 22.24
CA GLU A 504 6.73 -19.73 22.45
C GLU A 504 6.90 -18.22 22.22
N TRP A 505 5.78 -17.55 21.92
CA TRP A 505 5.71 -16.09 21.82
C TRP A 505 4.46 -15.54 22.48
N ASP A 506 4.50 -14.24 22.79
CA ASP A 506 3.31 -13.51 23.21
C ASP A 506 2.34 -13.35 22.06
N ARG A 507 1.05 -13.50 22.37
CA ARG A 507 -0.05 -13.35 21.41
C ARG A 507 0.02 -12.04 20.64
N LEU A 508 -0.47 -12.09 19.41
CA LEU A 508 -0.69 -10.93 18.57
C LEU A 508 -2.01 -10.26 19.01
N GLU A 509 -1.92 -9.38 20.01
CA GLU A 509 -3.05 -8.57 20.47
C GLU A 509 -3.34 -7.45 19.47
N ILE A 510 -4.56 -7.44 18.93
CA ILE A 510 -5.06 -6.48 17.96
C ILE A 510 -6.21 -5.71 18.60
N ARG A 511 -6.00 -4.41 18.83
CA ARG A 511 -7.03 -3.47 19.29
C ARG A 511 -7.54 -2.68 18.11
N ARG A 512 -8.85 -2.61 17.95
CA ARG A 512 -9.52 -1.93 16.84
C ARG A 512 -10.54 -0.93 17.37
N THR A 513 -10.56 0.28 16.87
CA THR A 513 -11.67 1.23 17.12
C THR A 513 -12.96 0.79 16.43
N LYS A 514 -14.08 1.45 16.75
CA LYS A 514 -15.26 1.41 15.88
C LYS A 514 -14.91 1.81 14.44
N TRP A 515 -15.78 1.44 13.50
CA TRP A 515 -15.73 1.94 12.13
C TRP A 515 -16.33 3.34 12.08
N TYR A 516 -15.51 4.35 11.80
CA TYR A 516 -15.93 5.73 11.64
C TYR A 516 -16.42 5.98 10.21
N ASP A 517 -17.60 6.54 10.07
CA ASP A 517 -18.23 6.91 8.81
C ASP A 517 -17.66 8.24 8.29
N LEU A 518 -16.99 8.20 7.15
CA LEU A 518 -16.40 9.39 6.52
C LEU A 518 -17.44 10.27 5.82
N TYR A 519 -18.74 10.01 5.88
CA TYR A 519 -19.79 10.98 5.54
C TYR A 519 -20.21 11.83 6.75
N LEU A 520 -20.00 11.35 7.97
CA LEU A 520 -20.40 12.04 9.19
C LEU A 520 -19.27 12.96 9.69
N GLY A 521 -19.54 14.27 9.74
CA GLY A 521 -18.54 15.28 10.14
C GLY A 521 -17.89 15.00 11.49
N GLU A 522 -18.70 14.61 12.49
CA GLU A 522 -18.21 14.31 13.84
C GLU A 522 -17.30 13.08 13.87
N GLU A 523 -17.68 12.00 13.18
CA GLU A 523 -16.89 10.77 13.15
C GLU A 523 -15.58 10.95 12.35
N ARG A 524 -15.56 11.79 11.32
CA ARG A 524 -14.30 12.20 10.64
C ARG A 524 -13.33 12.85 11.61
N VAL A 525 -13.81 13.77 12.44
CA VAL A 525 -12.98 14.51 13.40
C VAL A 525 -12.48 13.56 14.49
N GLU A 526 -13.33 12.63 14.96
CA GLU A 526 -12.95 11.59 15.91
C GLU A 526 -11.85 10.68 15.34
N ALA A 527 -12.01 10.19 14.11
CA ALA A 527 -11.01 9.40 13.39
C ALA A 527 -9.71 10.19 13.16
N MET A 528 -9.81 11.47 12.79
CA MET A 528 -8.66 12.38 12.65
C MET A 528 -7.92 12.51 13.99
N GLY A 529 -8.63 12.64 15.12
CA GLY A 529 -8.04 12.68 16.46
C GLY A 529 -7.26 11.42 16.81
N CYS A 530 -7.78 10.24 16.45
CA CYS A 530 -7.07 8.97 16.61
C CYS A 530 -5.77 8.95 15.80
N ILE A 531 -5.84 9.29 14.50
CA ILE A 531 -4.65 9.32 13.62
C ILE A 531 -3.63 10.34 14.14
N TRP A 532 -4.08 11.51 14.60
CA TRP A 532 -3.22 12.53 15.20
C TRP A 532 -2.46 11.98 16.41
N GLY A 533 -3.15 11.28 17.32
CA GLY A 533 -2.53 10.65 18.48
C GLY A 533 -1.55 9.54 18.11
N VAL A 534 -1.87 8.72 17.11
CA VAL A 534 -0.95 7.70 16.56
C VAL A 534 0.32 8.35 16.02
N MET A 535 0.19 9.42 15.23
CA MET A 535 1.34 10.12 14.67
C MET A 535 2.16 10.84 15.75
N ALA A 536 1.50 11.49 16.72
CA ALA A 536 2.15 12.14 17.84
C ALA A 536 2.93 11.13 18.70
N TRP A 537 2.37 9.94 18.95
CA TRP A 537 3.07 8.85 19.63
C TRP A 537 4.25 8.36 18.81
N LEU A 538 4.06 7.93 17.56
CA LEU A 538 5.13 7.31 16.77
C LEU A 538 6.26 8.29 16.44
N MET A 539 5.95 9.55 16.20
CA MET A 539 6.93 10.56 15.81
C MET A 539 7.55 11.31 16.99
N ARG A 540 7.17 10.99 18.24
CA ARG A 540 7.72 11.63 19.44
C ARG A 540 9.25 11.59 19.47
N LYS A 541 9.87 12.63 20.03
CA LYS A 541 11.30 12.58 20.38
C LYS A 541 11.50 11.50 21.46
N VAL A 542 12.52 10.66 21.29
CA VAL A 542 12.92 9.65 22.28
C VAL A 542 14.12 10.22 23.04
N GLU A 543 14.02 10.31 24.37
CA GLU A 543 15.00 11.05 25.19
C GLU A 543 16.34 10.31 25.38
N ASN A 544 16.43 9.03 25.00
CA ASN A 544 17.68 8.25 24.97
C ASN A 544 17.69 7.37 23.70
N PRO A 545 18.10 7.88 22.54
CA PRO A 545 18.45 7.00 21.43
C PRO A 545 19.63 6.15 21.87
N ILE A 546 19.51 4.82 21.82
CA ILE A 546 20.68 3.94 21.92
C ILE A 546 21.61 4.38 20.79
N ASP A 547 22.81 4.82 21.16
CA ASP A 547 23.78 5.49 20.30
C ASP A 547 23.92 4.81 18.94
N GLY A 548 23.39 5.45 17.89
CA GLY A 548 23.95 5.34 16.56
C GLY A 548 25.01 6.42 16.50
N GLU A 549 26.28 6.02 16.54
CA GLU A 549 27.48 6.86 16.45
C GLU A 549 27.18 8.24 15.87
N SER A 550 27.19 9.23 16.75
CA SER A 550 27.38 10.61 16.34
C SER A 550 28.75 10.66 15.63
N VAL A 551 28.73 10.66 14.30
CA VAL A 551 29.88 11.11 13.52
C VAL A 551 29.95 12.61 13.75
N ALA A 552 30.58 12.97 14.87
CA ALA A 552 31.02 14.31 15.15
C ALA A 552 32.02 14.69 14.05
N SER A 553 31.72 15.79 13.37
CA SER A 553 32.66 16.52 12.55
C SER A 553 33.91 16.85 13.37
N GLY A 554 35.07 16.34 12.94
CA GLY A 554 36.37 16.64 13.54
C GLY A 554 37.51 16.21 12.62
N ASP A 555 38.06 17.19 11.91
CA ASP A 555 39.42 17.36 11.38
C ASP A 555 40.09 16.30 10.47
N ASP A 556 40.31 16.77 9.23
CA ASP A 556 41.54 16.68 8.42
C ASP A 556 42.56 15.60 8.79
N LYS A 557 42.58 14.50 8.01
CA LYS A 557 43.82 13.85 7.56
C LYS A 557 43.69 13.27 6.15
N GLU A 558 44.51 13.83 5.27
CA GLU A 558 45.09 13.35 4.00
C GLU A 558 44.43 12.17 3.26
N VAL A 559 43.88 12.50 2.09
CA VAL A 559 43.47 11.55 1.05
C VAL A 559 44.71 11.09 0.29
N GLU A 560 45.20 9.88 0.60
CA GLU A 560 46.16 9.18 -0.25
C GLU A 560 45.40 8.56 -1.45
N LYS A 561 45.72 9.06 -2.64
CA LYS A 561 45.23 8.55 -3.93
C LYS A 561 45.69 7.09 -4.10
N MET A 562 44.74 6.17 -4.28
CA MET A 562 45.03 4.84 -4.77
C MET A 562 44.65 4.78 -6.26
N ASP A 563 45.68 4.84 -7.11
CA ASP A 563 45.60 4.62 -8.55
C ASP A 563 45.10 3.19 -8.84
N LEU A 564 44.15 3.10 -9.77
CA LEU A 564 43.71 1.84 -10.35
C LEU A 564 44.56 1.58 -11.59
N SER A 565 45.47 0.61 -11.49
CA SER A 565 45.97 -0.19 -12.60
C SER A 565 45.43 -1.61 -12.53
#